data_AF-A0A6G3S8F5-F1
#
_entry.id   AF-A0A6G3S8F5-F1
#
_cell.length_a   1.000
_cell.length_b   1.000
_cell.length_c   1.000
_cell.angle_alpha   90.00
_cell.angle_beta   90.00
_cell.angle_gamma   90.00
#
_symmetry.space_group_name_H-M   'P 1'
#
loop_
_entity.id
_entity.type
_entity.pdbx_description
1 polymer ?
#
loop_
_entity_poly.entity_id
_entity_poly.type
_entity_poly.pdbx_seq_one_letter_code
_entity_poly.pdbx_strand_id
1 'polypeptide(L)'
;MSDVDWPDFAAGRRAVRPTALFAEIAEARETPESEEPATARDSGPATELAARLTDLSPAEQEDLLRTVVGEATAAVLGHESAHDVNGRRAFTELGLDSLGTVQLRKRLTAATGLRLPASLVFDHPTITRLARHLRSLLVTGPDGHDTAEPAGTARTAAGTHEQEPIAVVGMGCRFPGGIGSPDELWRAVADGRDLTGGLPQDRGWDLESLVHPDPDHPGTSYSDRGGFLADAAGFDAEFFGITPREALAMDPQQRLMLEVAWEAVERGGIDPDLLRGSRVGVFVGSNGQSYMPLLESEAARVEGYQGLGNSASVLSGRLAYFFGWQGPALTVDTACSSSLVGIHLAMRALRDGDCSMALAGGVTVISDPYTFVDFSRQRGLAADGRCKPFAAQADGFGLAEGAGALLLEPLSQALEAGHPVLAVLRGSAVNQDGA
;
A
#
# COMPACT_ATOMS: atom_id res chain seq x y z
N MET A 1 34.44 -0.28 -10.82
CA MET A 1 33.71 0.78 -10.10
C MET A 1 34.25 2.09 -10.63
N SER A 2 33.41 2.94 -11.18
CA SER A 2 33.79 4.30 -11.60
C SER A 2 33.83 5.19 -10.36
N ASP A 3 34.97 5.80 -10.05
CA ASP A 3 35.04 6.82 -9.01
C ASP A 3 34.12 7.99 -9.40
N VAL A 4 33.16 8.28 -8.52
CA VAL A 4 32.26 9.42 -8.69
C VAL A 4 32.95 10.64 -8.10
N ASP A 5 33.11 11.70 -8.90
CA ASP A 5 33.57 12.99 -8.40
C ASP A 5 32.45 13.64 -7.59
N TRP A 6 32.45 13.36 -6.28
CA TRP A 6 31.46 13.85 -5.33
C TRP A 6 31.39 15.39 -5.25
N PRO A 7 32.52 16.15 -5.27
CA PRO A 7 32.51 17.60 -5.44
C PRO A 7 31.70 18.09 -6.65
N ASP A 8 31.97 17.56 -7.85
CA ASP A 8 31.26 18.00 -9.07
C ASP A 8 29.80 17.54 -9.09
N PHE A 9 29.50 16.34 -8.61
CA PHE A 9 28.11 15.85 -8.45
C PHE A 9 27.29 16.74 -7.50
N ALA A 10 27.89 17.15 -6.37
CA ALA A 10 27.26 18.06 -5.42
C ALA A 10 27.10 19.48 -5.98
N ALA A 11 28.05 19.96 -6.79
CA ALA A 11 27.95 21.25 -7.47
C ALA A 11 26.80 21.27 -8.49
N GLY A 12 26.66 20.21 -9.29
CA GLY A 12 25.58 20.06 -10.27
C GLY A 12 24.18 20.11 -9.64
N ARG A 13 23.97 19.44 -8.49
CA ARG A 13 22.66 19.51 -7.79
C ARG A 13 22.39 20.85 -7.11
N ARG A 14 23.42 21.54 -6.57
CA ARG A 14 23.26 22.88 -5.99
C ARG A 14 22.79 23.93 -6.99
N ALA A 15 23.07 23.76 -8.27
CA ALA A 15 22.56 24.62 -9.34
C ALA A 15 21.05 24.46 -9.59
N VAL A 16 20.45 23.33 -9.21
CA VAL A 16 19.02 23.03 -9.41
C VAL A 16 18.20 23.33 -8.15
N ARG A 17 18.64 22.88 -6.96
CA ARG A 17 18.09 23.28 -5.65
C ARG A 17 19.11 23.08 -4.52
N PRO A 18 19.25 24.01 -3.55
CA PRO A 18 20.03 23.79 -2.34
C PRO A 18 19.30 22.84 -1.39
N THR A 19 19.84 21.63 -1.17
CA THR A 19 19.31 20.65 -0.21
C THR A 19 20.39 20.24 0.79
N ALA A 20 20.07 20.31 2.09
CA ALA A 20 20.96 19.88 3.17
C ALA A 20 21.08 18.35 3.26
N LEU A 21 20.21 17.60 2.57
CA LEU A 21 20.11 16.13 2.61
C LEU A 21 21.44 15.40 2.31
N PHE A 22 22.29 15.97 1.46
CA PHE A 22 23.59 15.39 1.09
C PHE A 22 24.76 15.90 1.95
N ALA A 23 24.51 16.78 2.93
CA ALA A 23 25.56 17.39 3.77
C ALA A 23 26.00 16.52 4.96
N GLU A 24 25.32 15.38 5.19
CA GLU A 24 25.49 14.52 6.37
C GLU A 24 25.68 13.02 6.02
N ILE A 25 25.97 12.68 4.76
CA ILE A 25 26.38 11.32 4.38
C ILE A 25 27.73 10.98 5.04
N ALA A 26 27.87 9.78 5.59
CA ALA A 26 28.97 9.45 6.52
C ALA A 26 30.36 9.30 5.87
N GLU A 27 30.48 8.97 4.57
CA GLU A 27 31.77 9.14 3.86
C GLU A 27 32.20 10.62 3.75
N ALA A 28 31.28 11.56 4.00
CA ALA A 28 31.57 12.97 4.21
C ALA A 28 31.59 13.39 5.70
N ARG A 29 31.50 12.46 6.66
CA ARG A 29 31.61 12.67 8.12
C ARG A 29 31.64 11.38 8.95
N GLU A 30 32.81 11.01 9.45
CA GLU A 30 33.00 9.91 10.41
C GLU A 30 32.38 10.20 11.80
N THR A 31 31.95 9.13 12.50
CA THR A 31 31.27 9.13 13.82
C THR A 31 32.17 8.51 14.91
N PRO A 32 32.01 8.89 16.19
CA PRO A 32 31.51 7.94 17.22
C PRO A 32 30.73 8.62 18.40
N GLU A 33 30.11 7.98 19.42
CA GLU A 33 29.47 6.66 19.67
C GLU A 33 28.70 6.75 21.04
N SER A 34 27.64 5.92 21.24
CA SER A 34 27.08 5.36 22.52
C SER A 34 26.82 6.26 23.78
N GLU A 35 26.03 5.93 24.83
CA GLU A 35 25.20 4.77 25.24
C GLU A 35 24.09 5.18 26.27
N GLU A 36 23.36 4.21 26.88
CA GLU A 36 22.10 4.34 27.65
C GLU A 36 22.22 4.64 29.20
N PRO A 37 21.37 4.10 30.14
CA PRO A 37 20.03 4.59 30.59
C PRO A 37 19.89 4.85 32.12
N ALA A 38 18.71 5.28 32.63
CA ALA A 38 18.28 5.09 34.03
C ALA A 38 16.76 5.30 34.30
N THR A 39 16.30 4.93 35.51
CA THR A 39 14.87 4.69 35.87
C THR A 39 14.26 5.63 36.92
N ALA A 40 12.92 5.73 36.95
CA ALA A 40 12.12 5.87 38.19
C ALA A 40 10.65 5.41 37.99
N ARG A 41 10.01 4.94 39.07
CA ARG A 41 8.57 4.67 39.19
C ARG A 41 8.01 5.54 40.32
N ASP A 42 6.75 5.95 40.22
CA ASP A 42 5.95 6.29 41.41
C ASP A 42 4.47 5.90 41.19
N SER A 43 3.70 5.86 42.28
CA SER A 43 2.50 5.03 42.47
C SER A 43 1.22 5.87 42.42
N GLY A 44 0.18 5.39 41.74
CA GLY A 44 -1.06 6.15 41.54
C GLY A 44 -2.29 5.28 41.23
N PRO A 45 -3.46 5.89 40.94
CA PRO A 45 -4.81 5.27 41.01
C PRO A 45 -5.10 4.03 40.14
N ALA A 46 -4.14 3.56 39.36
CA ALA A 46 -4.14 2.31 38.60
C ALA A 46 -4.67 1.09 39.38
N THR A 47 -4.20 0.92 40.61
CA THR A 47 -4.51 -0.25 41.46
C THR A 47 -5.99 -0.33 41.83
N GLU A 48 -6.67 0.82 41.89
CA GLU A 48 -8.08 0.93 42.28
C GLU A 48 -9.03 0.62 41.11
N LEU A 49 -8.65 0.98 39.87
CA LEU A 49 -9.40 0.59 38.67
C LEU A 49 -9.22 -0.91 38.38
N ALA A 50 -8.01 -1.45 38.53
CA ALA A 50 -7.75 -2.88 38.33
C ALA A 50 -8.55 -3.76 39.31
N ALA A 51 -8.56 -3.39 40.60
CA ALA A 51 -9.35 -4.10 41.63
C ALA A 51 -10.87 -4.05 41.38
N ARG A 52 -11.38 -2.98 40.75
CA ARG A 52 -12.79 -2.86 40.36
C ARG A 52 -13.18 -3.68 39.13
N LEU A 53 -12.22 -4.09 38.30
CA LEU A 53 -12.48 -4.89 37.09
C LEU A 53 -12.49 -6.40 37.37
N THR A 54 -11.81 -6.86 38.43
CA THR A 54 -11.73 -8.28 38.80
C THR A 54 -13.04 -8.93 39.23
N ASP A 55 -13.98 -8.15 39.80
CA ASP A 55 -15.28 -8.65 40.28
C ASP A 55 -16.43 -8.45 39.27
N LEU A 56 -16.15 -7.95 38.07
CA LEU A 56 -17.14 -7.63 37.03
C LEU A 56 -17.12 -8.64 35.87
N SER A 57 -18.28 -8.91 35.28
CA SER A 57 -18.36 -9.74 34.07
C SER A 57 -17.70 -9.06 32.85
N PRO A 58 -17.32 -9.80 31.79
CA PRO A 58 -16.69 -9.23 30.60
C PRO A 58 -17.46 -8.07 29.94
N ALA A 59 -18.80 -8.09 30.00
CA ALA A 59 -19.64 -7.02 29.47
C ALA A 59 -19.57 -5.76 30.35
N GLU A 60 -19.69 -5.92 31.67
CA GLU A 60 -19.61 -4.84 32.66
C GLU A 60 -18.21 -4.19 32.70
N GLN A 61 -17.15 -4.98 32.46
CA GLN A 61 -15.79 -4.48 32.24
C GLN A 61 -15.71 -3.55 31.01
N GLU A 62 -16.31 -3.96 29.88
CA GLU A 62 -16.29 -3.13 28.65
C GLU A 62 -17.14 -1.86 28.84
N ASP A 63 -18.27 -1.91 29.54
CA ASP A 63 -19.09 -0.73 29.86
C ASP A 63 -18.40 0.25 30.81
N LEU A 64 -17.74 -0.25 31.87
CA LEU A 64 -16.95 0.60 32.77
C LEU A 64 -15.80 1.28 32.03
N LEU A 65 -15.07 0.56 31.16
CA LEU A 65 -13.98 1.12 30.37
C LEU A 65 -14.47 2.07 29.27
N ARG A 66 -15.62 1.82 28.64
CA ARG A 66 -16.28 2.78 27.75
C ARG A 66 -16.60 4.09 28.48
N THR A 67 -17.06 3.99 29.73
CA THR A 67 -17.35 5.17 30.58
C THR A 67 -16.07 5.95 30.89
N VAL A 68 -15.01 5.28 31.36
CA VAL A 68 -13.72 5.92 31.67
C VAL A 68 -13.09 6.60 30.44
N VAL A 69 -13.13 5.96 29.27
CA VAL A 69 -12.60 6.56 28.03
C VAL A 69 -13.51 7.71 27.56
N GLY A 70 -14.83 7.59 27.70
CA GLY A 70 -15.79 8.64 27.38
C GLY A 70 -15.62 9.90 28.23
N GLU A 71 -15.50 9.74 29.56
CA GLU A 71 -15.24 10.85 30.50
C GLU A 71 -13.89 11.53 30.23
N ALA A 72 -12.83 10.73 29.98
CA ALA A 72 -11.52 11.26 29.64
C ALA A 72 -11.53 12.05 28.32
N THR A 73 -12.37 11.65 27.36
CA THR A 73 -12.54 12.32 26.06
C THR A 73 -13.38 13.59 26.18
N ALA A 74 -14.54 13.52 26.83
CA ALA A 74 -15.41 14.66 27.10
C ALA A 74 -14.65 15.79 27.82
N ALA A 75 -13.87 15.45 28.84
CA ALA A 75 -13.09 16.42 29.61
C ALA A 75 -11.83 16.96 28.90
N VAL A 76 -11.46 16.44 27.72
CA VAL A 76 -10.46 17.03 26.81
C VAL A 76 -11.12 17.94 25.77
N LEU A 77 -12.30 17.56 25.28
CA LEU A 77 -13.10 18.33 24.31
C LEU A 77 -13.91 19.47 24.95
N GLY A 78 -14.03 19.51 26.28
CA GLY A 78 -14.76 20.54 27.01
C GLY A 78 -16.27 20.26 27.19
N HIS A 79 -16.71 19.02 27.00
CA HIS A 79 -18.10 18.60 27.26
C HIS A 79 -18.34 18.30 28.74
N GLU A 80 -19.57 18.55 29.21
CA GLU A 80 -19.95 18.33 30.61
C GLU A 80 -20.21 16.85 30.94
N SER A 81 -20.55 16.01 29.94
CA SER A 81 -20.85 14.59 30.14
C SER A 81 -20.21 13.68 29.08
N ALA A 82 -19.88 12.45 29.48
CA ALA A 82 -19.51 11.37 28.56
C ALA A 82 -20.67 10.96 27.61
N HIS A 83 -21.92 11.28 27.96
CA HIS A 83 -23.08 11.04 27.08
C HIS A 83 -23.16 12.00 25.89
N ASP A 84 -22.44 13.13 25.93
CA ASP A 84 -22.41 14.10 24.82
C ASP A 84 -21.47 13.65 23.68
N VAL A 85 -20.68 12.59 23.90
CA VAL A 85 -19.64 12.11 22.98
C VAL A 85 -20.04 10.77 22.37
N ASN A 86 -20.22 10.72 21.05
CA ASN A 86 -20.64 9.49 20.36
C ASN A 86 -19.49 8.46 20.30
N GLY A 87 -19.55 7.43 21.14
CA GLY A 87 -18.51 6.40 21.27
C GLY A 87 -18.23 5.51 20.05
N ARG A 88 -18.99 5.66 18.96
CA ARG A 88 -18.75 4.99 17.67
C ARG A 88 -18.06 5.87 16.62
N ARG A 89 -17.99 7.19 16.81
CA ARG A 89 -17.28 8.12 15.91
C ARG A 89 -15.78 8.11 16.17
N ALA A 90 -15.01 8.53 15.16
CA ALA A 90 -13.57 8.65 15.30
C ALA A 90 -13.20 9.84 16.19
N PHE A 91 -12.11 9.74 16.96
CA PHE A 91 -11.63 10.84 17.81
C PHE A 91 -11.36 12.13 17.01
N THR A 92 -10.87 12.00 15.78
CA THR A 92 -10.67 13.12 14.85
C THR A 92 -11.98 13.80 14.43
N GLU A 93 -13.04 13.03 14.16
CA GLU A 93 -14.40 13.54 13.86
C GLU A 93 -15.06 14.21 15.07
N LEU A 94 -14.61 13.87 16.28
CA LEU A 94 -15.04 14.49 17.54
C LEU A 94 -14.22 15.75 17.88
N GLY A 95 -13.29 16.16 17.02
CA GLY A 95 -12.47 17.38 17.19
C GLY A 95 -11.21 17.18 18.05
N LEU A 96 -10.76 15.95 18.29
CA LEU A 96 -9.53 15.69 19.03
C LEU A 96 -8.30 15.97 18.16
N ASP A 97 -7.55 17.03 18.49
CA ASP A 97 -6.32 17.41 17.81
C ASP A 97 -5.05 16.73 18.39
N SER A 98 -3.88 17.11 17.89
CA SER A 98 -2.59 16.57 18.33
C SER A 98 -2.26 16.86 19.82
N LEU A 99 -2.75 17.97 20.38
CA LEU A 99 -2.57 18.30 21.81
C LEU A 99 -3.59 17.55 22.67
N GLY A 100 -4.84 17.48 22.22
CA GLY A 100 -5.90 16.68 22.82
C GLY A 100 -5.55 15.20 22.88
N THR A 101 -4.90 14.66 21.84
CA THR A 101 -4.36 13.30 21.81
C THR A 101 -3.34 13.04 22.92
N VAL A 102 -2.39 13.96 23.13
CA VAL A 102 -1.40 13.86 24.22
C VAL A 102 -2.07 14.00 25.59
N GLN A 103 -3.07 14.87 25.74
CA GLN A 103 -3.78 15.08 26.99
C GLN A 103 -4.69 13.89 27.35
N LEU A 104 -5.38 13.31 26.36
CA LEU A 104 -6.18 12.09 26.51
C LEU A 104 -5.29 10.92 26.95
N ARG A 105 -4.16 10.70 26.27
CA ARG A 105 -3.17 9.68 26.68
C ARG A 105 -2.68 9.89 28.11
N LYS A 106 -2.35 11.13 28.50
CA LYS A 106 -1.91 11.46 29.87
C LYS A 106 -2.99 11.15 30.92
N ARG A 107 -4.26 11.45 30.62
CA ARG A 107 -5.41 11.12 31.49
C ARG A 107 -5.62 9.62 31.61
N LEU A 108 -5.59 8.88 30.50
CA LEU A 108 -5.78 7.43 30.49
C LEU A 108 -4.63 6.69 31.19
N THR A 109 -3.37 7.11 30.99
CA THR A 109 -2.23 6.56 31.75
C THR A 109 -2.35 6.85 33.25
N ALA A 110 -2.85 8.02 33.65
CA ALA A 110 -3.11 8.30 35.06
C ALA A 110 -4.24 7.43 35.63
N ALA A 111 -5.34 7.23 34.89
CA ALA A 111 -6.50 6.46 35.33
C ALA A 111 -6.27 4.93 35.34
N THR A 112 -5.43 4.40 34.44
CA THR A 112 -5.21 2.95 34.26
C THR A 112 -3.85 2.46 34.77
N GLY A 113 -2.88 3.36 34.97
CA GLY A 113 -1.47 3.01 35.26
C GLY A 113 -0.69 2.41 34.09
N LEU A 114 -1.32 2.20 32.95
CA LEU A 114 -0.68 1.58 31.79
C LEU A 114 0.32 2.55 31.14
N ARG A 115 1.46 1.99 30.72
CA ARG A 115 2.38 2.66 29.80
C ARG A 115 1.78 2.63 28.40
N LEU A 116 1.01 3.66 28.06
CA LEU A 116 0.31 3.75 26.79
C LEU A 116 1.21 4.38 25.70
N PRO A 117 1.32 3.77 24.50
CA PRO A 117 2.14 4.29 23.41
C PRO A 117 1.61 5.63 22.90
N ALA A 118 2.46 6.40 22.22
CA ALA A 118 2.07 7.69 21.65
C ALA A 118 1.05 7.53 20.50
N SER A 119 1.03 6.38 19.83
CA SER A 119 0.15 6.01 18.73
C SER A 119 -1.27 5.57 19.16
N LEU A 120 -1.52 5.36 20.46
CA LEU A 120 -2.73 4.73 21.01
C LEU A 120 -4.06 5.18 20.38
N VAL A 121 -4.21 6.49 20.17
CA VAL A 121 -5.44 7.11 19.63
C VAL A 121 -5.59 6.86 18.12
N PHE A 122 -4.49 6.66 17.39
CA PHE A 122 -4.49 6.27 15.98
C PHE A 122 -4.74 4.77 15.82
N ASP A 123 -4.12 3.94 16.67
CA ASP A 123 -4.27 2.49 16.67
C ASP A 123 -5.71 2.05 17.06
N HIS A 124 -6.36 2.84 17.92
CA HIS A 124 -7.72 2.61 18.42
C HIS A 124 -8.60 3.87 18.28
N PRO A 125 -9.04 4.20 17.05
CA PRO A 125 -9.58 5.53 16.72
C PRO A 125 -10.97 5.86 17.30
N THR A 126 -11.58 4.99 18.09
CA THR A 126 -12.91 5.22 18.70
C THR A 126 -12.91 4.83 20.18
N ILE A 127 -13.79 5.45 20.97
CA ILE A 127 -13.98 5.15 22.40
C ILE A 127 -14.19 3.65 22.63
N THR A 128 -15.03 3.00 21.80
CA THR A 128 -15.29 1.55 21.91
C THR A 128 -14.04 0.70 21.60
N ARG A 129 -13.26 1.02 20.55
CA ARG A 129 -12.03 0.26 20.23
C ARG A 129 -10.96 0.45 21.31
N LEU A 130 -10.84 1.67 21.84
CA LEU A 130 -9.86 2.01 22.87
C LEU A 130 -10.22 1.36 24.22
N ALA A 131 -11.49 1.37 24.62
CA ALA A 131 -11.97 0.67 25.82
C ALA A 131 -11.68 -0.84 25.77
N ARG A 132 -11.88 -1.48 24.61
CA ARG A 132 -11.58 -2.91 24.41
C ARG A 132 -10.09 -3.22 24.49
N HIS A 133 -9.23 -2.36 23.92
CA HIS A 133 -7.78 -2.53 24.02
C HIS A 133 -7.26 -2.34 25.46
N LEU A 134 -7.79 -1.34 26.17
CA LEU A 134 -7.49 -1.16 27.61
C LEU A 134 -7.95 -2.37 28.43
N ARG A 135 -9.08 -3.02 28.07
CA ARG A 135 -9.53 -4.27 28.70
C ARG A 135 -8.50 -5.40 28.51
N SER A 136 -7.99 -5.62 27.30
CA SER A 136 -6.94 -6.64 27.07
C SER A 136 -5.66 -6.36 27.86
N LEU A 137 -5.22 -5.10 27.94
CA LEU A 137 -4.02 -4.74 28.71
C LEU A 137 -4.19 -4.90 30.23
N LEU A 138 -5.41 -4.72 30.76
CA LEU A 138 -5.71 -4.79 32.20
C LEU A 138 -6.11 -6.19 32.69
N VAL A 139 -6.71 -7.02 31.83
CA VAL A 139 -7.28 -8.33 32.23
C VAL A 139 -6.38 -9.50 31.83
N THR A 140 -5.80 -9.49 30.62
CA THR A 140 -4.98 -10.60 30.09
C THR A 140 -3.47 -10.40 30.30
N GLY A 141 -3.04 -9.18 30.67
CA GLY A 141 -1.63 -8.81 30.81
C GLY A 141 -0.90 -8.71 29.46
N PRO A 142 0.37 -8.27 29.44
CA PRO A 142 1.09 -7.98 28.19
C PRO A 142 1.30 -9.16 27.24
N ASP A 143 1.24 -10.39 27.75
CA ASP A 143 1.58 -11.62 27.02
C ASP A 143 0.38 -12.57 26.77
N GLY A 144 -0.84 -12.14 27.12
CA GLY A 144 -2.05 -12.96 27.05
C GLY A 144 -2.76 -12.92 25.68
N HIS A 145 -2.37 -13.78 24.74
CA HIS A 145 -3.16 -14.04 23.53
C HIS A 145 -4.46 -14.79 23.90
N ASP A 146 -5.61 -14.21 23.56
CA ASP A 146 -6.91 -14.65 24.04
C ASP A 146 -7.42 -15.90 23.30
N THR A 147 -7.61 -16.99 24.04
CA THR A 147 -8.24 -18.22 23.54
C THR A 147 -9.74 -18.21 23.80
N ALA A 148 -10.55 -17.67 22.88
CA ALA A 148 -11.96 -18.06 22.71
C ALA A 148 -12.62 -17.48 21.44
N GLU A 149 -12.48 -18.19 20.30
CA GLU A 149 -13.56 -18.23 19.29
C GLU A 149 -14.19 -19.63 19.28
N PRO A 150 -15.51 -19.74 19.01
CA PRO A 150 -16.24 -21.00 19.15
C PRO A 150 -15.89 -22.01 18.05
N ALA A 151 -15.80 -23.28 18.43
CA ALA A 151 -15.34 -24.36 17.57
C ALA A 151 -16.23 -24.60 16.34
N GLY A 152 -15.69 -24.34 15.15
CA GLY A 152 -16.16 -24.84 13.86
C GLY A 152 -15.04 -25.62 13.17
N THR A 153 -15.29 -26.90 12.89
CA THR A 153 -14.48 -27.86 12.10
C THR A 153 -12.99 -28.05 12.42
N ALA A 154 -12.64 -29.31 12.70
CA ALA A 154 -11.33 -29.73 13.18
C ALA A 154 -10.16 -29.47 12.20
N ARG A 155 -9.12 -28.81 12.71
CA ARG A 155 -7.75 -28.86 12.17
C ARG A 155 -7.18 -30.29 12.24
N THR A 156 -7.39 -31.08 11.20
CA THR A 156 -6.72 -32.38 11.01
C THR A 156 -6.17 -32.56 9.59
N ALA A 157 -5.17 -31.74 9.22
CA ALA A 157 -4.24 -32.03 8.14
C ALA A 157 -2.98 -31.13 8.19
N ALA A 158 -2.08 -31.37 9.15
CA ALA A 158 -0.77 -30.69 9.23
C ALA A 158 0.24 -31.17 8.13
N GLY A 159 -0.27 -31.40 6.92
CA GLY A 159 0.47 -31.89 5.76
C GLY A 159 -0.21 -31.61 4.41
N THR A 160 -1.32 -30.83 4.38
CA THR A 160 -1.96 -30.41 3.12
C THR A 160 -1.73 -28.94 2.78
N HIS A 161 -1.59 -28.06 3.77
CA HIS A 161 -1.45 -26.61 3.55
C HIS A 161 -0.23 -26.21 2.68
N GLU A 162 0.92 -26.85 2.86
CA GLU A 162 2.12 -26.57 2.04
C GLU A 162 1.91 -26.83 0.53
N GLN A 163 0.97 -27.72 0.17
CA GLN A 163 0.67 -28.09 -1.21
C GLN A 163 -0.72 -27.62 -1.68
N GLU A 164 -1.44 -26.83 -0.87
CA GLU A 164 -2.77 -26.37 -1.24
C GLU A 164 -2.70 -25.52 -2.52
N PRO A 165 -3.41 -25.92 -3.60
CA PRO A 165 -3.45 -25.12 -4.82
C PRO A 165 -4.22 -23.83 -4.57
N ILE A 166 -3.75 -22.72 -5.12
CA ILE A 166 -4.44 -21.43 -5.03
C ILE A 166 -5.24 -21.23 -6.33
N ALA A 167 -6.54 -21.00 -6.21
CA ALA A 167 -7.40 -20.66 -7.33
C ALA A 167 -7.21 -19.19 -7.71
N VAL A 168 -7.23 -18.90 -9.01
CA VAL A 168 -7.49 -17.55 -9.53
C VAL A 168 -8.98 -17.47 -9.78
N VAL A 169 -9.68 -16.60 -9.05
CA VAL A 169 -11.15 -16.51 -9.10
C VAL A 169 -11.68 -15.21 -9.67
N GLY A 170 -10.86 -14.16 -9.67
CA GLY A 170 -11.16 -12.90 -10.33
C GLY A 170 -9.93 -12.33 -11.03
N MET A 171 -10.14 -11.50 -12.04
CA MET A 171 -9.06 -10.79 -12.73
C MET A 171 -9.54 -9.48 -13.36
N GLY A 172 -8.72 -8.44 -13.26
CA GLY A 172 -8.94 -7.13 -13.87
C GLY A 172 -7.64 -6.61 -14.48
N CYS A 173 -7.71 -5.78 -15.52
CA CYS A 173 -6.51 -5.20 -16.13
C CYS A 173 -6.77 -3.93 -16.95
N ARG A 174 -5.69 -3.18 -17.19
CA ARG A 174 -5.62 -2.00 -18.05
C ARG A 174 -4.32 -2.06 -18.84
N PHE A 175 -4.39 -2.03 -20.17
CA PHE A 175 -3.22 -2.15 -21.04
C PHE A 175 -3.31 -1.22 -22.26
N PRO A 176 -2.19 -0.97 -22.97
CA PRO A 176 -2.14 -0.10 -24.14
C PRO A 176 -3.12 -0.48 -25.26
N GLY A 177 -3.45 0.49 -26.11
CA GLY A 177 -4.41 0.29 -27.20
C GLY A 177 -5.86 0.13 -26.74
N GLY A 178 -6.22 0.71 -25.59
CA GLY A 178 -7.59 0.77 -25.07
C GLY A 178 -8.10 -0.54 -24.46
N ILE A 179 -7.21 -1.41 -23.97
CA ILE A 179 -7.59 -2.70 -23.39
C ILE A 179 -8.01 -2.46 -21.92
N GLY A 180 -9.30 -2.57 -21.65
CA GLY A 180 -9.90 -2.41 -20.32
C GLY A 180 -10.28 -3.72 -19.63
N SER A 181 -10.04 -4.87 -20.27
CA SER A 181 -10.47 -6.17 -19.76
C SER A 181 -9.59 -7.34 -20.22
N PRO A 182 -9.57 -8.46 -19.46
CA PRO A 182 -8.87 -9.68 -19.87
C PRO A 182 -9.36 -10.26 -21.20
N ASP A 183 -10.65 -10.11 -21.53
CA ASP A 183 -11.20 -10.54 -22.82
C ASP A 183 -10.66 -9.72 -24.00
N GLU A 184 -10.46 -8.41 -23.81
CA GLU A 184 -9.87 -7.54 -24.83
C GLU A 184 -8.36 -7.77 -24.97
N LEU A 185 -7.67 -8.09 -23.87
CA LEU A 185 -6.30 -8.56 -23.89
C LEU A 185 -6.18 -9.87 -24.68
N TRP A 186 -7.05 -10.84 -24.41
CA TRP A 186 -7.07 -12.12 -25.14
C TRP A 186 -7.28 -11.90 -26.64
N ARG A 187 -8.23 -11.05 -27.04
CA ARG A 187 -8.41 -10.68 -28.46
C ARG A 187 -7.16 -10.01 -29.04
N ALA A 188 -6.53 -9.09 -28.32
CA ALA A 188 -5.29 -8.44 -28.76
C ALA A 188 -4.17 -9.43 -29.05
N VAL A 189 -3.97 -10.41 -28.16
CA VAL A 189 -2.96 -11.46 -28.29
C VAL A 189 -3.32 -12.43 -29.43
N ALA A 190 -4.58 -12.87 -29.52
CA ALA A 190 -5.05 -13.79 -30.54
C ALA A 190 -4.98 -13.20 -31.97
N ASP A 191 -5.26 -11.91 -32.10
CA ASP A 191 -5.17 -11.15 -33.36
C ASP A 191 -3.72 -10.73 -33.69
N GLY A 192 -2.76 -10.95 -32.79
CA GLY A 192 -1.36 -10.55 -32.97
C GLY A 192 -1.14 -9.04 -33.04
N ARG A 193 -1.94 -8.24 -32.33
CA ARG A 193 -1.87 -6.77 -32.39
C ARG A 193 -0.58 -6.23 -31.77
N ASP A 194 0.16 -5.44 -32.56
CA ASP A 194 1.20 -4.54 -32.06
C ASP A 194 0.53 -3.31 -31.42
N LEU A 195 0.84 -3.07 -30.14
CA LEU A 195 0.29 -1.99 -29.33
C LEU A 195 1.30 -0.85 -29.10
N THR A 196 2.45 -0.89 -29.78
CA THR A 196 3.53 0.10 -29.67
C THR A 196 3.17 1.38 -30.43
N GLY A 197 2.82 2.43 -29.69
CA GLY A 197 2.55 3.78 -30.19
C GLY A 197 3.80 4.67 -30.24
N GLY A 198 3.56 5.97 -30.47
CA GLY A 198 4.54 7.02 -30.16
C GLY A 198 4.39 7.50 -28.71
N LEU A 199 5.27 8.39 -28.26
CA LEU A 199 5.22 8.99 -26.91
C LEU A 199 3.90 9.76 -26.65
N PRO A 200 3.40 9.79 -25.40
CA PRO A 200 2.14 10.44 -25.03
C PRO A 200 2.24 11.97 -25.11
N GLN A 201 1.20 12.60 -25.67
CA GLN A 201 1.12 14.07 -25.84
C GLN A 201 0.38 14.76 -24.68
N ASP A 202 -0.25 13.99 -23.78
CA ASP A 202 -1.09 14.45 -22.68
C ASP A 202 -0.37 14.51 -21.32
N ARG A 203 0.90 14.07 -21.26
CA ARG A 203 1.73 14.06 -20.04
C ARG A 203 2.57 15.33 -19.82
N GLY A 204 2.48 16.31 -20.72
CA GLY A 204 3.24 17.57 -20.62
C GLY A 204 4.75 17.44 -20.88
N TRP A 205 5.18 16.37 -21.54
CA TRP A 205 6.59 16.15 -21.90
C TRP A 205 7.00 17.06 -23.06
N ASP A 206 8.20 17.63 -23.00
CA ASP A 206 8.81 18.34 -24.12
C ASP A 206 9.35 17.34 -25.16
N LEU A 207 8.46 16.82 -26.00
CA LEU A 207 8.79 15.81 -27.00
C LEU A 207 9.77 16.31 -28.07
N GLU A 208 9.88 17.63 -28.29
CA GLU A 208 10.80 18.22 -29.28
C GLU A 208 12.25 18.16 -28.80
N SER A 209 12.52 18.41 -27.51
CA SER A 209 13.87 18.32 -26.94
C SER A 209 14.21 16.92 -26.40
N LEU A 210 13.22 16.09 -26.08
CA LEU A 210 13.42 14.75 -25.51
C LEU A 210 14.05 13.75 -26.48
N VAL A 211 13.77 13.83 -27.78
CA VAL A 211 14.19 12.80 -28.75
C VAL A 211 15.44 13.22 -29.53
N HIS A 212 16.51 12.43 -29.45
CA HIS A 212 17.74 12.65 -30.22
C HIS A 212 18.35 11.32 -30.68
N PRO A 213 18.75 11.19 -31.97
CA PRO A 213 19.17 9.90 -32.54
C PRO A 213 20.53 9.39 -32.04
N ASP A 214 21.35 10.23 -31.43
CA ASP A 214 22.63 9.84 -30.82
C ASP A 214 22.41 9.36 -29.37
N PRO A 215 22.66 8.06 -29.05
CA PRO A 215 22.56 7.53 -27.69
C PRO A 215 23.54 8.14 -26.69
N ASP A 216 24.53 8.93 -27.13
CA ASP A 216 25.50 9.62 -26.27
C ASP A 216 25.13 11.09 -25.99
N HIS A 217 24.10 11.68 -26.63
CA HIS A 217 23.65 13.06 -26.39
C HIS A 217 22.91 13.23 -25.04
N PRO A 218 23.44 13.91 -24.00
CA PRO A 218 22.86 13.85 -22.65
C PRO A 218 21.41 14.30 -22.54
N GLY A 219 20.65 13.67 -21.64
CA GLY A 219 19.28 14.07 -21.30
C GLY A 219 18.17 13.64 -22.28
N THR A 220 18.50 12.89 -23.33
CA THR A 220 17.56 12.53 -24.41
C THR A 220 17.39 11.03 -24.60
N SER A 221 16.26 10.64 -25.20
CA SER A 221 15.97 9.29 -25.68
C SER A 221 16.25 9.14 -27.18
N TYR A 222 16.80 8.00 -27.62
CA TYR A 222 16.86 7.68 -29.05
C TYR A 222 15.64 6.92 -29.57
N SER A 223 14.75 6.49 -28.67
CA SER A 223 13.51 5.79 -29.01
C SER A 223 12.30 6.69 -28.69
N ASP A 224 11.43 6.89 -29.66
CA ASP A 224 10.20 7.69 -29.58
C ASP A 224 8.94 6.82 -29.47
N ARG A 225 9.11 5.53 -29.11
CA ARG A 225 8.06 4.51 -29.18
C ARG A 225 7.91 3.70 -27.90
N GLY A 226 6.66 3.38 -27.55
CA GLY A 226 6.32 2.58 -26.37
C GLY A 226 4.83 2.22 -26.33
N GLY A 227 4.42 1.41 -25.37
CA GLY A 227 3.02 1.08 -25.12
C GLY A 227 2.43 1.95 -24.01
N PHE A 228 1.50 2.86 -24.31
CA PHE A 228 0.91 3.76 -23.32
C PHE A 228 -0.58 3.49 -23.11
N LEU A 229 -1.06 3.73 -21.89
CA LEU A 229 -2.48 3.72 -21.55
C LEU A 229 -3.17 4.87 -22.29
N ALA A 230 -4.37 4.60 -22.83
CA ALA A 230 -5.12 5.59 -23.61
C ALA A 230 -5.60 6.78 -22.76
N ASP A 231 -5.84 6.53 -21.47
CA ASP A 231 -6.10 7.55 -20.46
C ASP A 231 -5.53 7.06 -19.12
N ALA A 232 -4.43 7.67 -18.66
CA ALA A 232 -3.87 7.43 -17.32
C ALA A 232 -4.19 8.59 -16.35
N ALA A 233 -4.95 9.59 -16.78
CA ALA A 233 -5.34 10.73 -15.95
C ALA A 233 -6.78 10.59 -15.43
N GLY A 234 -7.67 9.95 -16.19
CA GLY A 234 -9.04 9.61 -15.81
C GLY A 234 -9.11 8.76 -14.54
N PHE A 235 -10.11 9.07 -13.72
CA PHE A 235 -10.41 8.38 -12.46
C PHE A 235 -11.78 8.81 -11.92
N ASP A 236 -12.63 7.86 -11.54
CA ASP A 236 -13.91 8.17 -10.87
C ASP A 236 -13.70 8.43 -9.37
N ALA A 237 -13.27 9.65 -9.06
CA ALA A 237 -12.99 10.03 -7.68
C ALA A 237 -14.23 9.97 -6.75
N GLU A 238 -15.43 10.28 -7.27
CA GLU A 238 -16.66 10.26 -6.47
C GLU A 238 -17.03 8.83 -6.06
N PHE A 239 -16.94 7.88 -7.00
CA PHE A 239 -17.17 6.46 -6.72
C PHE A 239 -16.27 5.91 -5.61
N PHE A 240 -14.99 6.27 -5.61
CA PHE A 240 -14.04 5.85 -4.58
C PHE A 240 -14.08 6.70 -3.29
N GLY A 241 -15.01 7.66 -3.17
CA GLY A 241 -15.14 8.54 -2.01
C GLY A 241 -13.97 9.52 -1.83
N ILE A 242 -13.22 9.80 -2.90
CA ILE A 242 -12.01 10.61 -2.93
C ILE A 242 -12.35 12.02 -3.41
N THR A 243 -11.83 13.04 -2.73
CA THR A 243 -12.08 14.42 -3.16
C THR A 243 -11.32 14.76 -4.44
N PRO A 244 -11.82 15.66 -5.33
CA PRO A 244 -11.09 16.07 -6.52
C PRO A 244 -9.67 16.63 -6.25
N ARG A 245 -9.47 17.24 -5.06
CA ARG A 245 -8.16 17.72 -4.61
C ARG A 245 -7.19 16.57 -4.31
N GLU A 246 -7.68 15.54 -3.62
CA GLU A 246 -6.88 14.35 -3.32
C GLU A 246 -6.58 13.56 -4.60
N ALA A 247 -7.57 13.37 -5.48
CA ALA A 247 -7.40 12.69 -6.76
C ALA A 247 -6.30 13.34 -7.63
N LEU A 248 -6.20 14.68 -7.62
CA LEU A 248 -5.13 15.40 -8.31
C LEU A 248 -3.74 15.10 -7.72
N ALA A 249 -3.66 14.84 -6.42
CA ALA A 249 -2.41 14.55 -5.71
C ALA A 249 -1.97 13.08 -5.79
N MET A 250 -2.88 12.19 -6.17
CA MET A 250 -2.63 10.75 -6.25
C MET A 250 -1.87 10.38 -7.52
N ASP A 251 -0.79 9.62 -7.36
CA ASP A 251 -0.10 8.93 -8.44
C ASP A 251 -1.14 8.12 -9.26
N PRO A 252 -1.13 8.22 -10.61
CA PRO A 252 -1.97 7.42 -11.50
C PRO A 252 -2.01 5.93 -11.14
N GLN A 253 -0.91 5.36 -10.63
CA GLN A 253 -0.82 3.97 -10.21
C GLN A 253 -1.79 3.64 -9.07
N GLN A 254 -2.00 4.55 -8.11
CA GLN A 254 -2.98 4.36 -7.03
C GLN A 254 -4.42 4.40 -7.54
N ARG A 255 -4.71 5.32 -8.48
CA ARG A 255 -6.02 5.49 -9.11
C ARG A 255 -6.40 4.28 -9.95
N LEU A 256 -5.49 3.87 -10.83
CA LEU A 256 -5.66 2.73 -11.73
C LEU A 256 -5.83 1.40 -10.98
N MET A 257 -5.09 1.20 -9.89
CA MET A 257 -5.23 -0.01 -9.07
C MET A 257 -6.54 -0.07 -8.29
N LEU A 258 -7.16 1.05 -7.91
CA LEU A 258 -8.49 1.04 -7.29
C LEU A 258 -9.55 0.50 -8.27
N GLU A 259 -9.57 1.00 -9.50
CA GLU A 259 -10.45 0.50 -10.56
C GLU A 259 -10.20 -0.97 -10.88
N VAL A 260 -8.93 -1.33 -11.12
CA VAL A 260 -8.54 -2.70 -11.48
C VAL A 260 -8.81 -3.71 -10.35
N ALA A 261 -8.69 -3.29 -9.09
CA ALA A 261 -9.04 -4.12 -7.94
C ALA A 261 -10.56 -4.33 -7.83
N TRP A 262 -11.35 -3.26 -7.97
CA TRP A 262 -12.82 -3.34 -7.96
C TRP A 262 -13.32 -4.31 -9.02
N GLU A 263 -12.83 -4.11 -10.24
CA GLU A 263 -13.13 -4.94 -11.40
C GLU A 263 -12.68 -6.40 -11.28
N ALA A 264 -11.58 -6.67 -10.57
CA ALA A 264 -11.14 -8.04 -10.31
C ALA A 264 -12.09 -8.77 -9.34
N VAL A 265 -12.64 -8.06 -8.35
CA VAL A 265 -13.61 -8.61 -7.39
C VAL A 265 -14.96 -8.83 -8.06
N GLU A 266 -15.50 -7.84 -8.79
CA GLU A 266 -16.76 -7.99 -9.53
C GLU A 266 -16.72 -9.12 -10.56
N ARG A 267 -15.62 -9.25 -11.32
CA ARG A 267 -15.46 -10.37 -12.28
C ARG A 267 -15.30 -11.73 -11.62
N GLY A 268 -14.99 -11.78 -10.32
CA GLY A 268 -15.09 -13.00 -9.51
C GLY A 268 -16.52 -13.35 -9.08
N GLY A 269 -17.51 -12.50 -9.37
CA GLY A 269 -18.90 -12.70 -8.93
C GLY A 269 -19.12 -12.43 -7.45
N ILE A 270 -18.19 -11.71 -6.81
CA ILE A 270 -18.19 -11.42 -5.38
C ILE A 270 -18.63 -9.97 -5.17
N ASP A 271 -19.55 -9.74 -4.23
CA ASP A 271 -19.93 -8.40 -3.77
C ASP A 271 -18.79 -7.82 -2.87
N PRO A 272 -18.14 -6.70 -3.25
CA PRO A 272 -17.06 -6.12 -2.46
C PRO A 272 -17.47 -5.73 -1.03
N ASP A 273 -18.73 -5.38 -0.78
CA ASP A 273 -19.20 -4.99 0.55
C ASP A 273 -19.30 -6.20 1.50
N LEU A 274 -19.51 -7.42 0.98
CA LEU A 274 -19.47 -8.65 1.78
C LEU A 274 -18.06 -8.99 2.29
N LEU A 275 -17.02 -8.47 1.63
CA LEU A 275 -15.62 -8.65 2.05
C LEU A 275 -15.17 -7.64 3.11
N ARG A 276 -15.97 -6.61 3.44
CA ARG A 276 -15.62 -5.61 4.46
C ARG A 276 -15.39 -6.26 5.82
N GLY A 277 -14.23 -6.00 6.41
CA GLY A 277 -13.81 -6.58 7.68
C GLY A 277 -13.21 -7.99 7.60
N SER A 278 -13.23 -8.63 6.43
CA SER A 278 -12.61 -9.95 6.24
C SER A 278 -11.08 -9.87 6.13
N ARG A 279 -10.42 -11.02 6.33
CA ARG A 279 -8.96 -11.16 6.21
C ARG A 279 -8.55 -11.34 4.74
N VAL A 280 -8.90 -10.37 3.89
CA VAL A 280 -8.37 -10.28 2.52
C VAL A 280 -7.02 -9.56 2.55
N GLY A 281 -5.99 -10.17 1.97
CA GLY A 281 -4.67 -9.55 1.80
C GLY A 281 -4.53 -8.77 0.49
N VAL A 282 -3.55 -7.88 0.43
CA VAL A 282 -3.24 -7.02 -0.73
C VAL A 282 -1.73 -7.08 -1.01
N PHE A 283 -1.34 -7.53 -2.20
CA PHE A 283 0.05 -7.75 -2.58
C PHE A 283 0.30 -7.15 -3.97
N VAL A 284 0.68 -5.86 -4.01
CA VAL A 284 0.82 -5.11 -5.27
C VAL A 284 2.28 -4.88 -5.61
N GLY A 285 2.70 -5.38 -6.77
CA GLY A 285 3.99 -5.01 -7.37
C GLY A 285 3.93 -3.61 -7.98
N SER A 286 4.90 -2.77 -7.65
CA SER A 286 5.08 -1.47 -8.30
C SER A 286 6.57 -1.26 -8.62
N ASN A 287 6.86 -0.14 -9.26
CA ASN A 287 8.19 0.43 -9.39
C ASN A 287 8.13 1.91 -8.96
N GLY A 288 9.17 2.69 -9.26
CA GLY A 288 9.39 4.04 -8.73
C GLY A 288 8.17 4.98 -8.81
N GLN A 289 8.00 5.81 -7.79
CA GLN A 289 6.90 6.78 -7.69
C GLN A 289 7.39 8.13 -8.25
N SER A 290 7.18 8.37 -9.54
CA SER A 290 7.72 9.56 -10.24
C SER A 290 6.70 10.68 -10.49
N TYR A 291 5.49 10.55 -9.96
CA TYR A 291 4.46 11.59 -10.08
C TYR A 291 4.70 12.80 -9.14
N MET A 292 5.34 12.61 -7.98
CA MET A 292 5.52 13.67 -6.98
C MET A 292 6.26 14.93 -7.52
N PRO A 293 7.35 14.83 -8.31
CA PRO A 293 8.01 16.00 -8.88
C PRO A 293 7.12 16.81 -9.85
N LEU A 294 6.17 16.17 -10.52
CA LEU A 294 5.24 16.85 -11.43
C LEU A 294 4.22 17.72 -10.67
N LEU A 295 3.93 17.37 -9.41
CA LEU A 295 3.05 18.12 -8.52
C LEU A 295 3.70 19.38 -7.91
N GLU A 296 4.98 19.66 -8.16
CA GLU A 296 5.66 20.82 -7.58
C GLU A 296 5.06 22.17 -8.03
N SER A 297 4.64 22.28 -9.29
CA SER A 297 3.97 23.47 -9.83
C SER A 297 2.59 23.71 -9.22
N GLU A 298 1.97 22.65 -8.69
CA GLU A 298 0.63 22.62 -8.12
C GLU A 298 0.64 22.45 -6.59
N ALA A 299 1.81 22.51 -5.94
CA ALA A 299 2.00 22.13 -4.54
C ALA A 299 1.02 22.80 -3.56
N ALA A 300 0.70 24.08 -3.77
CA ALA A 300 -0.28 24.81 -2.95
C ALA A 300 -1.73 24.34 -3.12
N ARG A 301 -2.08 23.66 -4.21
CA ARG A 301 -3.41 23.07 -4.43
C ARG A 301 -3.54 21.68 -3.79
N VAL A 302 -2.45 20.92 -3.70
CA VAL A 302 -2.40 19.53 -3.21
C VAL A 302 -1.75 19.37 -1.82
N GLU A 303 -1.50 20.47 -1.11
CA GLU A 303 -0.92 20.48 0.22
C GLU A 303 -1.66 19.52 1.18
N GLY A 304 -0.90 18.75 1.95
CA GLY A 304 -1.41 17.69 2.84
C GLY A 304 -1.67 16.34 2.17
N TYR A 305 -1.92 16.29 0.85
CA TYR A 305 -2.20 15.04 0.14
C TYR A 305 -1.00 14.41 -0.58
N GLN A 306 0.01 15.20 -0.95
CA GLN A 306 1.18 14.74 -1.72
C GLN A 306 1.87 13.49 -1.13
N GLY A 307 2.10 13.46 0.19
CA GLY A 307 2.77 12.33 0.85
C GLY A 307 1.98 11.02 0.78
N LEU A 308 0.65 11.08 0.92
CA LEU A 308 -0.21 9.91 0.79
C LEU A 308 -0.39 9.51 -0.68
N GLY A 309 -0.59 10.48 -1.56
CA GLY A 309 -0.82 10.26 -2.98
C GLY A 309 0.35 9.64 -3.73
N ASN A 310 1.58 9.73 -3.21
CA ASN A 310 2.81 9.31 -3.91
C ASN A 310 3.67 8.30 -3.09
N SER A 311 3.18 7.82 -1.95
CA SER A 311 3.89 6.78 -1.20
C SER A 311 3.56 5.40 -1.77
N ALA A 312 4.59 4.61 -2.08
CA ALA A 312 4.44 3.23 -2.51
C ALA A 312 3.62 2.39 -1.49
N SER A 313 3.83 2.56 -0.18
CA SER A 313 3.07 1.82 0.85
C SER A 313 1.57 2.15 0.86
N VAL A 314 1.17 3.32 0.36
CA VAL A 314 -0.23 3.72 0.26
C VAL A 314 -0.91 3.06 -0.94
N LEU A 315 -0.18 2.54 -1.92
CA LEU A 315 -0.77 1.77 -3.02
C LEU A 315 -1.54 0.54 -2.51
N SER A 316 -0.89 -0.34 -1.74
CA SER A 316 -1.55 -1.47 -1.07
C SER A 316 -2.46 -1.03 0.09
N GLY A 317 -2.04 -0.02 0.86
CA GLY A 317 -2.79 0.46 2.02
C GLY A 317 -4.14 1.09 1.68
N ARG A 318 -4.22 1.86 0.59
CA ARG A 318 -5.45 2.53 0.12
C ARG A 318 -6.48 1.52 -0.38
N LEU A 319 -6.05 0.46 -1.06
CA LEU A 319 -6.91 -0.66 -1.44
C LEU A 319 -7.52 -1.31 -0.20
N ALA A 320 -6.69 -1.75 0.75
CA ALA A 320 -7.18 -2.36 1.98
C ALA A 320 -8.12 -1.44 2.77
N TYR A 321 -7.81 -0.14 2.84
CA TYR A 321 -8.66 0.86 3.49
C TYR A 321 -10.02 1.02 2.80
N PHE A 322 -10.05 1.20 1.48
CA PHE A 322 -11.29 1.44 0.72
C PHE A 322 -12.25 0.25 0.80
N PHE A 323 -11.74 -0.96 0.51
CA PHE A 323 -12.52 -2.20 0.60
C PHE A 323 -12.74 -2.67 2.06
N GLY A 324 -12.14 -2.00 3.05
CA GLY A 324 -12.26 -2.36 4.47
C GLY A 324 -11.63 -3.71 4.84
N TRP A 325 -10.67 -4.18 4.06
CA TRP A 325 -9.98 -5.46 4.25
C TRP A 325 -8.97 -5.41 5.40
N GLN A 326 -8.77 -6.53 6.08
CA GLN A 326 -7.97 -6.64 7.31
C GLN A 326 -6.84 -7.69 7.24
N GLY A 327 -6.51 -8.19 6.05
CA GLY A 327 -5.32 -9.03 5.83
C GLY A 327 -4.03 -8.21 5.65
N PRO A 328 -2.90 -8.88 5.36
CA PRO A 328 -1.62 -8.20 5.09
C PRO A 328 -1.73 -7.26 3.89
N ALA A 329 -1.17 -6.05 3.98
CA ALA A 329 -1.16 -5.08 2.88
C ALA A 329 0.27 -4.66 2.54
N LEU A 330 0.80 -5.18 1.44
CA LEU A 330 2.19 -5.04 1.02
C LEU A 330 2.29 -4.48 -0.40
N THR A 331 3.18 -3.50 -0.56
CA THR A 331 3.65 -3.06 -1.88
C THR A 331 5.08 -3.54 -2.06
N VAL A 332 5.36 -4.17 -3.20
CA VAL A 332 6.61 -4.88 -3.48
C VAL A 332 7.34 -4.16 -4.62
N ASP A 333 8.63 -3.89 -4.42
CA ASP A 333 9.54 -3.49 -5.49
C ASP A 333 10.68 -4.51 -5.60
N THR A 334 10.61 -5.33 -6.64
CA THR A 334 11.71 -6.17 -7.14
C THR A 334 11.91 -5.90 -8.65
N ALA A 335 11.81 -4.62 -9.02
CA ALA A 335 11.86 -4.10 -10.39
C ALA A 335 10.90 -4.84 -11.34
N CYS A 336 11.40 -5.41 -12.43
CA CYS A 336 10.57 -6.07 -13.45
C CYS A 336 9.84 -7.34 -12.94
N SER A 337 10.17 -7.84 -11.74
CA SER A 337 9.56 -9.03 -11.15
C SER A 337 8.49 -8.76 -10.07
N SER A 338 8.25 -7.49 -9.72
CA SER A 338 7.45 -7.08 -8.55
C SER A 338 6.08 -7.76 -8.46
N SER A 339 5.36 -7.90 -9.57
CA SER A 339 4.01 -8.52 -9.60
C SER A 339 4.05 -10.03 -9.34
N LEU A 340 5.03 -10.75 -9.87
CA LEU A 340 5.20 -12.18 -9.63
C LEU A 340 5.68 -12.47 -8.20
N VAL A 341 6.52 -11.61 -7.63
CA VAL A 341 6.90 -11.70 -6.21
C VAL A 341 5.70 -11.37 -5.31
N GLY A 342 4.88 -10.38 -5.67
CA GLY A 342 3.59 -10.10 -5.02
C GLY A 342 2.67 -11.32 -5.01
N ILE A 343 2.49 -11.99 -6.15
CA ILE A 343 1.74 -13.25 -6.24
C ILE A 343 2.37 -14.36 -5.39
N HIS A 344 3.70 -14.49 -5.35
CA HIS A 344 4.37 -15.46 -4.48
C HIS A 344 4.06 -15.23 -3.00
N LEU A 345 4.14 -13.98 -2.54
CA LEU A 345 3.84 -13.61 -1.15
C LEU A 345 2.35 -13.81 -0.81
N ALA A 346 1.44 -13.51 -1.74
CA ALA A 346 0.02 -13.81 -1.59
C ALA A 346 -0.23 -15.32 -1.44
N MET A 347 0.39 -16.15 -2.28
CA MET A 347 0.30 -17.61 -2.20
C MET A 347 0.85 -18.16 -0.87
N ARG A 348 1.86 -17.52 -0.28
CA ARG A 348 2.37 -17.87 1.06
C ARG A 348 1.34 -17.53 2.14
N ALA A 349 0.91 -16.28 2.22
CA ALA A 349 -0.05 -15.80 3.21
C ALA A 349 -1.39 -16.58 3.20
N LEU A 350 -1.86 -17.02 2.03
CA LEU A 350 -3.03 -17.88 1.89
C LEU A 350 -2.82 -19.31 2.44
N ARG A 351 -1.63 -19.89 2.25
CA ARG A 351 -1.29 -21.24 2.74
C ARG A 351 -0.98 -21.26 4.23
N ASP A 352 -0.31 -20.22 4.71
CA ASP A 352 0.06 -20.04 6.11
C ASP A 352 -1.15 -19.59 6.95
N GLY A 353 -2.22 -19.11 6.28
CA GLY A 353 -3.51 -18.81 6.88
C GLY A 353 -3.65 -17.39 7.42
N ASP A 354 -2.73 -16.49 7.09
CA ASP A 354 -2.76 -15.05 7.44
C ASP A 354 -3.98 -14.35 6.82
N CYS A 355 -4.32 -14.72 5.60
CA CYS A 355 -5.50 -14.28 4.86
C CYS A 355 -6.30 -15.46 4.31
N SER A 356 -7.61 -15.30 4.14
CA SER A 356 -8.48 -16.30 3.48
C SER A 356 -8.59 -16.08 1.97
N MET A 357 -8.36 -14.85 1.52
CA MET A 357 -8.39 -14.41 0.13
C MET A 357 -7.33 -13.32 -0.05
N ALA A 358 -6.83 -13.11 -1.26
CA ALA A 358 -5.80 -12.11 -1.53
C ALA A 358 -5.97 -11.47 -2.91
N LEU A 359 -5.90 -10.15 -2.95
CA LEU A 359 -5.67 -9.41 -4.19
C LEU A 359 -4.17 -9.36 -4.46
N ALA A 360 -3.71 -9.91 -5.57
CA ALA A 360 -2.31 -9.88 -5.98
C ALA A 360 -2.17 -9.34 -7.40
N GLY A 361 -1.21 -8.46 -7.66
CA GLY A 361 -1.11 -7.80 -8.96
C GLY A 361 0.10 -6.92 -9.12
N GLY A 362 0.06 -6.03 -10.10
CA GLY A 362 1.02 -4.95 -10.22
C GLY A 362 0.64 -3.89 -11.24
N VAL A 363 1.34 -2.76 -11.17
CA VAL A 363 1.07 -1.56 -11.95
C VAL A 363 2.35 -0.84 -12.35
N THR A 364 2.33 -0.16 -13.49
CA THR A 364 3.35 0.77 -13.95
C THR A 364 2.69 1.84 -14.83
N VAL A 365 2.89 3.11 -14.47
CA VAL A 365 2.50 4.27 -15.29
C VAL A 365 3.73 5.17 -15.41
N ILE A 366 4.09 5.53 -16.64
CA ILE A 366 5.28 6.31 -16.94
C ILE A 366 4.84 7.79 -16.92
N SER A 367 4.90 8.40 -15.74
CA SER A 367 4.46 9.78 -15.53
C SER A 367 5.39 10.80 -16.20
N ASP A 368 6.68 10.48 -16.27
CA ASP A 368 7.75 11.34 -16.77
C ASP A 368 8.71 10.55 -17.70
N PRO A 369 9.50 11.22 -18.57
CA PRO A 369 10.29 10.53 -19.59
C PRO A 369 11.65 10.01 -19.08
N TYR A 370 12.02 10.17 -17.81
CA TYR A 370 13.36 9.86 -17.31
C TYR A 370 13.75 8.39 -17.55
N THR A 371 12.82 7.45 -17.42
CA THR A 371 13.05 6.02 -17.72
C THR A 371 13.47 5.78 -19.18
N PHE A 372 12.95 6.56 -20.15
CA PHE A 372 13.39 6.47 -21.55
C PHE A 372 14.81 7.03 -21.75
N VAL A 373 15.16 8.10 -21.05
CA VAL A 373 16.50 8.71 -21.08
C VAL A 373 17.54 7.75 -20.47
N ASP A 374 17.26 7.19 -19.29
CA ASP A 374 18.17 6.30 -18.57
C ASP A 374 18.44 4.99 -19.32
N PHE A 375 17.43 4.37 -19.93
CA PHE A 375 17.66 3.19 -20.76
C PHE A 375 18.24 3.52 -22.14
N SER A 376 18.09 4.75 -22.63
CA SER A 376 18.81 5.22 -23.82
C SER A 376 20.30 5.40 -23.55
N ARG A 377 20.71 5.95 -22.39
CA ARG A 377 22.12 5.96 -21.94
C ARG A 377 22.74 4.56 -21.93
N GLN A 378 21.97 3.59 -21.45
CA GLN A 378 22.39 2.19 -21.32
C GLN A 378 22.32 1.41 -22.63
N ARG A 379 21.76 2.01 -23.71
CA ARG A 379 21.50 1.34 -25.00
C ARG A 379 20.64 0.08 -24.87
N GLY A 380 19.71 0.10 -23.92
CA GLY A 380 18.82 -1.03 -23.60
C GLY A 380 17.49 -1.03 -24.36
N LEU A 381 17.10 0.11 -24.94
CA LEU A 381 15.84 0.24 -25.66
C LEU A 381 15.94 -0.27 -27.11
N ALA A 382 14.91 -0.96 -27.57
CA ALA A 382 14.72 -1.19 -29.00
C ALA A 382 14.44 0.16 -29.70
N ALA A 383 15.12 0.42 -30.81
CA ALA A 383 14.98 1.70 -31.54
C ALA A 383 13.56 1.89 -32.12
N ASP A 384 12.84 0.81 -32.38
CA ASP A 384 11.45 0.83 -32.82
C ASP A 384 10.43 0.58 -31.68
N GLY A 385 10.89 0.57 -30.43
CA GLY A 385 10.08 0.37 -29.23
C GLY A 385 9.51 -1.05 -29.07
N ARG A 386 9.96 -2.04 -29.86
CA ARG A 386 9.41 -3.41 -29.82
C ARG A 386 10.33 -4.39 -29.09
N CYS A 387 9.77 -5.10 -28.11
CA CYS A 387 10.34 -6.36 -27.65
C CYS A 387 10.29 -7.40 -28.78
N LYS A 388 11.45 -7.90 -29.21
CA LYS A 388 11.59 -8.87 -30.32
C LYS A 388 12.14 -10.21 -29.81
N PRO A 389 11.46 -10.89 -28.87
CA PRO A 389 12.00 -12.05 -28.18
C PRO A 389 12.32 -13.18 -29.16
N PHE A 390 13.49 -13.80 -28.98
CA PHE A 390 14.03 -14.90 -29.80
C PHE A 390 14.27 -14.57 -31.29
N ALA A 391 14.08 -13.33 -31.74
CA ALA A 391 14.35 -12.91 -33.11
C ALA A 391 15.83 -12.59 -33.33
N ALA A 392 16.35 -12.86 -34.54
CA ALA A 392 17.71 -12.49 -34.93
C ALA A 392 17.97 -10.97 -34.97
N GLN A 393 16.90 -10.16 -34.96
CA GLN A 393 16.90 -8.70 -34.97
C GLN A 393 16.54 -8.10 -33.59
N ALA A 394 16.73 -8.85 -32.50
CA ALA A 394 16.59 -8.35 -31.14
C ALA A 394 17.73 -7.35 -30.83
N ASP A 395 17.37 -6.15 -30.43
CA ASP A 395 18.25 -4.98 -30.24
C ASP A 395 18.03 -4.26 -28.89
N GLY A 396 17.05 -4.71 -28.10
CA GLY A 396 16.64 -4.11 -26.83
C GLY A 396 15.21 -4.49 -26.45
N PHE A 397 14.65 -3.77 -25.48
CA PHE A 397 13.25 -3.90 -25.07
C PHE A 397 12.44 -2.62 -25.36
N GLY A 398 11.12 -2.77 -25.45
CA GLY A 398 10.17 -1.66 -25.46
C GLY A 398 9.65 -1.39 -24.05
N LEU A 399 9.50 -0.11 -23.69
CA LEU A 399 8.79 0.28 -22.47
C LEU A 399 7.28 0.29 -22.70
N ALA A 400 6.52 -0.16 -21.70
CA ALA A 400 5.08 -0.12 -21.71
C ALA A 400 4.49 0.10 -20.32
N GLU A 401 3.32 0.75 -20.29
CA GLU A 401 2.46 0.93 -19.12
C GLU A 401 1.46 -0.22 -18.98
N GLY A 402 0.90 -0.38 -17.78
CA GLY A 402 -0.22 -1.28 -17.55
C GLY A 402 -0.51 -1.54 -16.08
N ALA A 403 -1.68 -2.11 -15.83
CA ALA A 403 -2.07 -2.65 -14.53
C ALA A 403 -2.76 -4.00 -14.70
N GLY A 404 -2.54 -4.90 -13.75
CA GLY A 404 -3.26 -6.17 -13.68
C GLY A 404 -3.37 -6.65 -12.23
N ALA A 405 -4.55 -7.16 -11.87
CA ALA A 405 -4.78 -7.77 -10.57
C ALA A 405 -5.53 -9.11 -10.72
N LEU A 406 -5.21 -10.03 -9.83
CA LEU A 406 -5.82 -11.33 -9.64
C LEU A 406 -6.44 -11.38 -8.25
N LEU A 407 -7.65 -11.90 -8.14
CA LEU A 407 -8.23 -12.31 -6.87
C LEU A 407 -7.94 -13.80 -6.66
N LEU A 408 -7.34 -14.11 -5.53
CA LEU A 408 -6.78 -15.42 -5.19
C LEU A 408 -7.38 -15.96 -3.90
N GLU A 409 -7.68 -17.26 -3.85
CA GLU A 409 -8.07 -17.96 -2.62
C GLU A 409 -7.66 -19.43 -2.67
N PRO A 410 -7.63 -20.17 -1.55
CA PRO A 410 -7.35 -21.60 -1.57
C PRO A 410 -8.42 -22.35 -2.39
N LEU A 411 -8.00 -23.27 -3.25
CA LEU A 411 -8.91 -23.96 -4.19
C LEU A 411 -10.04 -24.72 -3.47
N SER A 412 -9.82 -25.18 -2.24
CA SER A 412 -10.87 -25.77 -1.40
C SER A 412 -12.00 -24.77 -1.11
N GLN A 413 -11.64 -23.54 -0.70
CA GLN A 413 -12.58 -22.47 -0.37
C GLN A 413 -13.31 -21.95 -1.62
N ALA A 414 -12.63 -21.82 -2.76
CA ALA A 414 -13.27 -21.46 -4.03
C ALA A 414 -14.40 -22.45 -4.41
N LEU A 415 -14.13 -23.75 -4.27
CA LEU A 415 -15.10 -24.80 -4.58
C LEU A 415 -16.24 -24.87 -3.55
N GLU A 416 -15.98 -24.57 -2.27
CA GLU A 416 -16.99 -24.53 -1.21
C GLU A 416 -17.91 -23.30 -1.35
N ALA A 417 -17.34 -22.13 -1.64
CA ALA A 417 -18.08 -20.88 -1.87
C ALA A 417 -18.80 -20.84 -3.24
N GLY A 418 -18.43 -21.72 -4.17
CA GLY A 418 -18.96 -21.74 -5.53
C GLY A 418 -18.41 -20.63 -6.43
N HIS A 419 -17.28 -20.05 -6.07
CA HIS A 419 -16.59 -19.03 -6.87
C HIS A 419 -16.04 -19.63 -8.18
N PRO A 420 -15.98 -18.85 -9.28
CA PRO A 420 -15.47 -19.34 -10.56
C PRO A 420 -13.97 -19.61 -10.47
N VAL A 421 -13.50 -20.78 -10.91
CA VAL A 421 -12.06 -21.11 -10.94
C VAL A 421 -11.53 -20.90 -12.37
N LEU A 422 -10.87 -19.76 -12.59
CA LEU A 422 -10.31 -19.36 -13.89
C LEU A 422 -8.99 -20.09 -14.19
N ALA A 423 -8.16 -20.26 -13.16
CA ALA A 423 -6.89 -20.97 -13.22
C ALA A 423 -6.49 -21.50 -11.83
N VAL A 424 -5.47 -22.35 -11.77
CA VAL A 424 -4.94 -22.91 -10.51
C VAL A 424 -3.42 -22.75 -10.44
N LEU A 425 -2.96 -21.95 -9.49
CA LEU A 425 -1.56 -21.75 -9.16
C LEU A 425 -1.07 -22.91 -8.28
N ARG A 426 -0.28 -23.82 -8.87
CA ARG A 426 0.24 -25.01 -8.16
C ARG A 426 1.43 -24.70 -7.26
N GLY A 427 2.30 -23.78 -7.67
CA GLY A 427 3.48 -23.37 -6.92
C GLY A 427 4.19 -22.20 -7.60
N SER A 428 5.08 -21.58 -6.84
CA SER A 428 5.94 -20.46 -7.25
C SER A 428 7.22 -20.49 -6.40
N ALA A 429 8.30 -19.96 -6.95
CA ALA A 429 9.60 -19.89 -6.28
C ALA A 429 10.29 -18.57 -6.66
N VAL A 430 11.15 -18.08 -5.77
CA VAL A 430 11.96 -16.88 -5.96
C VAL A 430 13.39 -17.22 -5.54
N ASN A 431 14.36 -16.82 -6.35
CA ASN A 431 15.80 -16.95 -6.08
C ASN A 431 16.52 -15.63 -6.39
N GLN A 432 17.83 -15.64 -6.22
CA GLN A 432 18.76 -14.65 -6.76
C GLN A 432 19.90 -15.40 -7.45
N ASP A 433 20.46 -14.81 -8.50
CA ASP A 433 21.53 -15.46 -9.29
C ASP A 433 22.92 -15.33 -8.63
N GLY A 434 23.06 -14.42 -7.67
CA GLY A 434 24.27 -14.30 -6.85
C GLY A 434 25.38 -13.48 -7.53
N ALA A 435 26.58 -14.08 -7.63
CA ALA A 435 27.82 -13.47 -8.11
C ALA A 435 28.61 -14.44 -8.99
#